data_AF-A0A1M7LCD3-F1
#
_entry.id   AF-A0A1M7LCD3-F1
#
_cell.length_a   1.000
_cell.length_b   1.000
_cell.length_c   1.000
_cell.angle_alpha   90.00
_cell.angle_beta   90.00
_cell.angle_gamma   90.00
#
_symmetry.space_group_name_H-M   'P 1'
#
loop_
_entity.id
_entity.type
_entity.pdbx_description
1 polymer ?
#
loop_
_entity_poly.entity_id
_entity_poly.type
_entity_poly.pdbx_seq_one_letter_code
_entity_poly.pdbx_strand_id
1 'polypeptide(L)'
;MKKYQIVNARVDQYSGGPDPAIFNAEVELKPTKGKPFFFIISECDGMPIIYKTKSSTFDWWMDQDTYSDELDKLQEAGALYESDGYSELFENHDDIECYEGLRYLIYLIRTSWEEMEAFIAQTKGKFLDEIEIPKSDVEKEWEESA
;
A
#
# COMPACT_ATOMS: atom_id res chain seq x y z
N MET A 1 -4.97 -19.61 -10.60
CA MET A 1 -4.68 -18.43 -9.76
C MET A 1 -5.86 -17.47 -9.80
N LYS A 2 -6.18 -16.83 -8.67
CA LYS A 2 -7.04 -15.64 -8.67
C LYS A 2 -6.26 -14.51 -9.34
N LYS A 3 -6.91 -13.78 -10.25
CA LYS A 3 -6.34 -12.59 -10.91
C LYS A 3 -6.99 -11.36 -10.30
N TYR A 4 -6.21 -10.30 -10.12
CA TYR A 4 -6.63 -9.05 -9.52
C TYR A 4 -6.33 -7.90 -10.47
N GLN A 5 -7.36 -7.16 -10.87
CA GLN A 5 -7.21 -5.98 -11.72
C GLN A 5 -6.94 -4.76 -10.84
N ILE A 6 -5.99 -3.93 -11.24
CA ILE A 6 -5.72 -2.63 -10.63
C ILE A 6 -6.79 -1.66 -11.13
N VAL A 7 -7.74 -1.29 -10.28
CA VAL A 7 -8.83 -0.38 -10.65
C VAL A 7 -8.38 1.06 -10.51
N ASN A 8 -7.74 1.37 -9.38
CA ASN A 8 -7.22 2.68 -9.07
C ASN A 8 -6.06 2.57 -8.08
N ALA A 9 -5.15 3.54 -8.10
CA ALA A 9 -4.13 3.70 -7.08
C ALA A 9 -3.92 5.18 -6.80
N ARG A 10 -3.56 5.52 -5.56
CA ARG A 10 -3.31 6.89 -5.09
C ARG A 10 -2.19 6.88 -4.08
N VAL A 11 -1.40 7.96 -4.06
CA VAL A 11 -0.36 8.23 -3.07
C VAL A 11 -0.45 9.71 -2.73
N ASP A 12 -0.37 10.05 -1.45
CA ASP A 12 -0.23 11.43 -1.01
C ASP A 12 0.45 11.48 0.37
N GLN A 13 0.90 12.65 0.77
CA GLN A 13 1.56 12.92 2.04
C GLN A 13 0.60 13.74 2.92
N TYR A 14 0.20 13.20 4.07
CA TYR A 14 -0.73 13.89 4.98
C TYR A 14 -0.06 14.56 6.18
N SER A 15 1.22 14.27 6.43
CA SER A 15 2.02 14.90 7.46
C SER A 15 3.40 15.25 6.90
N GLY A 16 3.95 16.38 7.31
CA GLY A 16 5.33 16.77 7.05
C GLY A 16 5.61 18.24 7.36
N GLY A 17 6.87 18.55 7.64
CA GLY A 17 7.30 19.87 8.06
C GLY A 17 8.48 19.75 9.04
N PRO A 18 8.35 20.17 10.31
CA PRO A 18 9.32 19.82 11.34
C PRO A 18 9.21 18.34 11.77
N ASP A 19 8.05 17.72 11.56
CA ASP A 19 7.79 16.31 11.86
C ASP A 19 8.15 15.42 10.65
N PRO A 20 8.43 14.12 10.88
CA PRO A 20 8.63 13.14 9.83
C PRO A 20 7.48 13.14 8.82
N ALA A 21 7.83 12.97 7.55
CA ALA A 21 6.82 12.85 6.51
C ALA A 21 6.10 11.51 6.66
N ILE A 22 4.76 11.55 6.65
CA ILE A 22 3.95 10.34 6.64
C ILE A 22 3.24 10.24 5.29
N PHE A 23 3.53 9.16 4.58
CA PHE A 23 2.98 8.88 3.27
C PHE A 23 1.84 7.87 3.41
N ASN A 24 0.75 8.13 2.71
CA ASN A 24 -0.35 7.20 2.59
C ASN A 24 -0.56 6.82 1.12
N ALA A 25 -0.64 5.52 0.84
CA ALA A 25 -0.98 5.02 -0.47
C ALA A 25 -2.14 4.02 -0.39
N GLU A 26 -2.96 3.98 -1.43
CA GLU A 26 -4.10 3.06 -1.55
C GLU A 26 -4.14 2.47 -2.96
N VAL A 27 -4.46 1.18 -3.05
CA VAL A 27 -4.75 0.50 -4.32
C VAL A 27 -6.08 -0.23 -4.21
N GLU A 28 -6.98 0.04 -5.15
CA GLU A 28 -8.21 -0.71 -5.33
C GLU A 28 -7.95 -1.90 -6.25
N LEU A 29 -8.20 -3.11 -5.74
CA LEU A 29 -8.03 -4.35 -6.46
C LEU A 29 -9.36 -5.05 -6.67
N LYS A 30 -9.63 -5.43 -7.92
CA LYS A 30 -10.83 -6.17 -8.29
C LYS A 30 -10.47 -7.60 -8.68
N PRO A 31 -10.82 -8.61 -7.85
CA PRO A 31 -10.63 -10.00 -8.23
C PRO A 31 -11.59 -10.38 -9.38
N THR A 32 -11.19 -11.34 -10.22
CA THR A 32 -12.06 -11.87 -11.29
C THR A 32 -13.37 -12.49 -10.78
N LYS A 33 -13.37 -12.96 -9.54
CA LYS A 33 -14.55 -13.42 -8.80
C LYS A 33 -14.52 -12.84 -7.39
N GLY A 34 -15.58 -12.14 -7.01
CA GLY A 34 -15.69 -11.50 -5.69
C GLY A 34 -15.96 -10.01 -5.81
N LYS A 35 -15.95 -9.33 -4.66
CA LYS A 35 -16.06 -7.87 -4.58
C LYS A 35 -14.67 -7.23 -4.63
N PRO A 36 -14.55 -5.99 -5.14
CA PRO A 36 -13.34 -5.20 -4.96
C PRO A 36 -13.00 -5.03 -3.48
N PHE A 37 -11.72 -4.82 -3.22
CA PHE A 37 -11.19 -4.46 -1.92
C PHE A 37 -10.02 -3.49 -2.10
N PHE A 38 -9.59 -2.89 -1.00
CA PHE A 38 -8.52 -1.90 -1.00
C PHE A 38 -7.40 -2.42 -0.12
N PHE A 39 -6.16 -2.20 -0.56
CA PHE A 39 -5.03 -2.16 0.36
C PHE A 39 -4.67 -0.71 0.59
N ILE A 40 -4.32 -0.39 1.83
CA ILE A 40 -3.84 0.91 2.26
C ILE A 40 -2.52 0.70 2.97
N ILE A 41 -1.54 1.55 2.73
CA ILE A 41 -0.31 1.63 3.49
C ILE A 41 -0.16 3.06 4.01
N SER A 42 0.08 3.19 5.31
CA SER A 42 0.58 4.42 5.93
C SER A 42 2.00 4.11 6.42
N GLU A 43 2.99 4.89 5.99
CA GLU A 43 4.39 4.68 6.36
C GLU A 43 5.00 5.98 6.89
N CYS A 44 5.73 5.85 7.99
CA CYS A 44 6.57 6.87 8.57
C CYS A 44 7.96 6.29 8.81
N ASP A 45 9.00 6.91 8.25
CA ASP A 45 10.41 6.50 8.44
C ASP A 45 10.68 4.99 8.21
N GLY A 46 10.06 4.41 7.17
CA GLY A 46 10.23 3.00 6.82
C GLY A 46 9.45 2.01 7.70
N MET A 47 8.62 2.50 8.63
CA MET A 47 7.73 1.69 9.46
C MET A 47 6.32 1.68 8.85
N PRO A 48 5.89 0.59 8.19
CA PRO A 48 4.60 0.52 7.53
C PRO A 48 3.49 0.03 8.45
N ILE A 49 2.29 0.57 8.23
CA ILE A 49 1.03 -0.02 8.68
C ILE A 49 0.17 -0.26 7.44
N ILE A 50 -0.22 -1.51 7.21
CA ILE A 50 -0.97 -1.95 6.05
C ILE A 50 -2.35 -2.42 6.49
N TYR A 51 -3.39 -1.91 5.84
CA TYR A 51 -4.78 -2.31 6.05
C TYR A 51 -5.36 -2.96 4.80
N LYS A 52 -6.35 -3.83 5.01
CA LYS A 52 -7.22 -4.35 3.96
C LYS A 52 -8.67 -4.01 4.25
N THR A 53 -9.31 -3.26 3.37
CA THR A 53 -10.66 -2.75 3.61
C THR A 53 -11.61 -3.05 2.44
N LYS A 54 -12.92 -2.90 2.70
CA LYS A 54 -13.98 -3.08 1.69
C LYS A 54 -14.33 -1.78 0.96
N SER A 55 -13.83 -0.65 1.44
CA SER A 55 -14.08 0.69 0.94
C SER A 55 -12.82 1.52 1.10
N SER A 56 -12.61 2.47 0.18
CA SER A 56 -11.50 3.42 0.28
C SER A 56 -11.50 4.11 1.64
N THR A 57 -10.31 4.21 2.25
CA THR A 57 -10.08 4.98 3.48
C THR A 57 -9.04 6.07 3.26
N PHE A 58 -8.54 6.24 2.03
CA PHE A 58 -7.50 7.22 1.70
C PHE A 58 -7.82 8.63 2.21
N ASP A 59 -9.04 9.12 1.95
CA ASP A 59 -9.44 10.48 2.31
C ASP A 59 -9.55 10.66 3.84
N TRP A 60 -9.71 9.58 4.60
CA TRP A 60 -9.70 9.62 6.07
C TRP A 60 -8.32 10.00 6.60
N TRP A 61 -7.27 9.45 5.98
CA TRP A 61 -5.88 9.77 6.32
C TRP A 61 -5.49 11.20 5.93
N MET A 62 -6.12 11.76 4.89
CA MET A 62 -5.87 13.14 4.44
C MET A 62 -6.56 14.19 5.30
N ASP A 63 -7.63 13.83 6.02
CA ASP A 63 -8.44 14.73 6.85
C ASP A 63 -8.76 14.06 8.19
N GLN A 64 -7.70 13.78 8.96
CA GLN A 64 -7.80 13.00 10.21
C GLN A 64 -8.73 13.66 11.24
N ASP A 65 -8.79 14.99 11.29
CA ASP A 65 -9.67 15.72 12.20
C ASP A 65 -11.15 15.44 11.92
N THR A 66 -11.52 15.32 10.63
CA THR A 66 -12.89 15.00 10.23
C THR A 66 -13.23 13.53 10.43
N TYR A 67 -12.25 12.63 10.26
CA TYR A 67 -12.45 11.17 10.24
C TYR A 67 -11.83 10.43 11.44
N SER A 68 -11.56 11.12 12.55
CA SER A 68 -10.93 10.53 13.75
C SER A 68 -11.65 9.26 14.21
N ASP A 69 -12.98 9.31 14.31
CA ASP A 69 -13.80 8.18 14.76
C ASP A 69 -13.74 6.98 13.80
N GLU A 70 -13.56 7.22 12.50
CA GLU A 70 -13.42 6.18 11.48
C GLU A 70 -12.03 5.54 11.50
N LEU A 71 -10.99 6.37 11.70
CA LEU A 71 -9.60 5.92 11.83
C LEU A 71 -9.40 5.09 13.10
N ASP A 72 -9.98 5.51 14.22
CA ASP A 72 -9.94 4.74 15.48
C ASP A 72 -10.57 3.35 15.27
N LYS A 73 -11.74 3.30 14.62
CA LYS A 73 -12.40 2.01 14.29
C LYS A 73 -11.58 1.15 13.33
N LEU A 74 -10.88 1.77 12.38
CA LEU A 74 -10.01 1.07 11.43
C LEU A 74 -8.81 0.44 12.17
N GLN A 75 -8.18 1.19 13.06
CA GLN A 75 -7.08 0.72 13.90
C GLN A 75 -7.54 -0.39 14.86
N GLU A 76 -8.69 -0.23 15.51
CA GLU A 76 -9.29 -1.27 16.38
C GLU A 76 -9.65 -2.55 15.62
N ALA A 77 -10.04 -2.44 14.34
CA ALA A 77 -10.32 -3.60 13.50
C ALA A 77 -9.05 -4.41 13.14
N GLY A 78 -7.88 -3.81 13.33
CA GLY A 78 -6.57 -4.44 13.17
C GLY A 78 -5.95 -4.23 11.78
N ALA A 79 -4.63 -4.00 11.79
CA ALA A 79 -3.82 -3.99 10.59
C ALA A 79 -3.64 -5.40 10.01
N LEU A 80 -3.46 -5.48 8.70
CA LEU A 80 -2.97 -6.69 8.02
C LEU A 80 -1.48 -6.92 8.32
N TYR A 81 -0.71 -5.83 8.41
CA TYR A 81 0.70 -5.83 8.75
C TYR A 81 1.07 -4.52 9.44
N GLU A 82 1.88 -4.58 10.48
CA GLU A 82 2.42 -3.44 11.21
C GLU A 82 3.76 -3.86 11.81
N SER A 83 4.83 -3.12 11.51
CA SER A 83 6.17 -3.45 12.00
C SER A 83 7.13 -2.26 11.89
N ASP A 84 8.31 -2.39 12.48
CA ASP A 84 9.40 -1.40 12.41
C ASP A 84 10.14 -1.42 11.05
N GLY A 85 9.65 -2.20 10.07
CA GLY A 85 10.27 -2.35 8.76
C GLY A 85 9.53 -3.34 7.86
N TYR A 86 10.14 -3.68 6.71
CA TYR A 86 9.54 -4.55 5.70
C TYR A 86 10.09 -5.99 5.68
N SER A 87 11.19 -6.28 6.37
CA SER A 87 11.87 -7.58 6.25
C SER A 87 10.97 -8.77 6.58
N GLU A 88 10.19 -8.69 7.66
CA GLU A 88 9.26 -9.76 8.04
C GLU A 88 8.16 -9.95 6.99
N LEU A 89 7.65 -8.85 6.43
CA LEU A 89 6.68 -8.90 5.33
C LEU A 89 7.25 -9.63 4.12
N PHE A 90 8.51 -9.37 3.77
CA PHE A 90 9.17 -9.99 2.62
C PHE A 90 9.50 -11.47 2.87
N GLU A 91 9.90 -11.83 4.09
CA GLU A 91 10.22 -13.21 4.48
C GLU A 91 8.99 -14.11 4.61
N ASN A 92 7.90 -13.58 5.19
CA ASN A 92 6.74 -14.38 5.64
C ASN A 92 5.44 -13.99 4.92
N HIS A 93 5.49 -13.81 3.59
CA HIS A 93 4.33 -13.37 2.80
C HIS A 93 3.37 -14.46 2.33
N ASP A 94 3.67 -15.74 2.55
CA ASP A 94 2.93 -16.88 1.97
C ASP A 94 1.42 -16.90 2.33
N ASP A 95 1.07 -16.42 3.52
CA ASP A 95 -0.32 -16.36 4.00
C ASP A 95 -1.07 -15.08 3.58
N ILE A 96 -0.39 -14.13 2.94
CA ILE A 96 -0.97 -12.86 2.53
C ILE A 96 -1.71 -13.03 1.20
N GLU A 97 -3.05 -12.93 1.25
CA GLU A 97 -3.85 -12.88 0.03
C GLU A 97 -3.39 -11.70 -0.84
N CYS A 98 -2.87 -12.00 -2.04
CA CYS A 98 -2.45 -11.00 -3.01
C CYS A 98 -1.27 -10.13 -2.54
N TYR A 99 -0.22 -10.77 -2.03
CA TYR A 99 1.05 -10.11 -1.68
C TYR A 99 1.59 -9.14 -2.75
N GLU A 100 1.50 -9.47 -4.04
CA GLU A 100 1.88 -8.55 -5.14
C GLU A 100 1.14 -7.19 -5.09
N GLY A 101 -0.07 -7.15 -4.54
CA GLY A 101 -0.79 -5.90 -4.30
C GLY A 101 -0.16 -5.04 -3.21
N LEU A 102 0.44 -5.67 -2.19
CA LEU A 102 1.22 -4.96 -1.16
C LEU A 102 2.56 -4.49 -1.74
N ARG A 103 3.26 -5.36 -2.48
CA ARG A 103 4.51 -5.01 -3.17
C ARG A 103 4.32 -3.84 -4.13
N TYR A 104 3.19 -3.81 -4.85
CA TYR A 104 2.79 -2.67 -5.69
C TYR A 104 2.69 -1.37 -4.88
N LEU A 105 1.99 -1.39 -3.73
CA LEU A 105 1.90 -0.22 -2.86
C LEU A 105 3.27 0.24 -2.37
N ILE A 106 4.08 -0.68 -1.85
CA ILE A 106 5.42 -0.37 -1.35
C ILE A 106 6.26 0.32 -2.43
N TYR A 107 6.22 -0.19 -3.67
CA TYR A 107 6.90 0.47 -4.78
C TYR A 107 6.39 1.91 -5.01
N LEU A 108 5.06 2.12 -4.99
CA LEU A 108 4.48 3.45 -5.23
C LEU A 108 4.92 4.50 -4.22
N ILE A 109 5.00 4.15 -2.93
CA ILE A 109 5.44 5.09 -1.88
C ILE A 109 6.97 5.30 -1.91
N ARG A 110 7.72 4.28 -2.30
CA ARG A 110 9.20 4.28 -2.24
C ARG A 110 9.89 4.76 -3.51
N THR A 111 9.14 5.20 -4.52
CA THR A 111 9.66 5.75 -5.78
C THR A 111 9.42 7.26 -5.84
N SER A 112 10.05 7.97 -6.78
CA SER A 112 9.81 9.41 -6.93
C SER A 112 8.37 9.70 -7.38
N TRP A 113 7.85 10.90 -7.10
CA TRP A 113 6.50 11.32 -7.53
C TRP A 113 6.27 11.14 -9.04
N GLU A 114 7.25 11.50 -9.87
CA GLU A 114 7.16 11.36 -11.33
C GLU A 114 7.05 9.88 -11.77
N GLU A 115 7.89 9.01 -11.20
CA GLU A 115 7.86 7.58 -11.49
C GLU A 115 6.57 6.94 -10.98
N MET A 116 6.12 7.34 -9.80
CA MET A 116 4.88 6.88 -9.17
C MET A 116 3.67 7.22 -10.05
N GLU A 117 3.52 8.47 -10.47
CA GLU A 117 2.43 8.89 -11.35
C GLU A 117 2.45 8.15 -12.70
N ALA A 118 3.63 8.03 -13.31
CA ALA A 118 3.81 7.32 -14.56
C ALA A 118 3.46 5.83 -14.42
N PHE A 119 3.88 5.19 -13.33
CA PHE A 119 3.62 3.78 -13.07
C PHE A 119 2.13 3.52 -12.81
N ILE A 120 1.44 4.37 -12.03
CA ILE A 120 -0.02 4.28 -11.84
C ILE A 120 -0.73 4.38 -13.19
N ALA A 121 -0.38 5.38 -14.01
CA ALA A 121 -0.99 5.57 -15.32
C ALA A 121 -0.76 4.36 -16.25
N GLN A 122 0.42 3.75 -16.20
CA GLN A 122 0.78 2.59 -17.02
C GLN A 122 0.09 1.30 -16.59
N THR A 123 -0.21 1.15 -15.30
CA THR A 123 -0.68 -0.11 -14.70
C THR A 123 -2.19 -0.15 -14.47
N LYS A 124 -2.86 1.01 -14.43
CA LYS A 124 -4.32 1.10 -14.29
C LYS A 124 -5.04 0.27 -15.34
N GLY A 125 -6.00 -0.54 -14.89
CA GLY A 125 -6.81 -1.44 -15.70
C GLY A 125 -6.15 -2.77 -16.07
N LYS A 126 -4.85 -2.97 -15.79
CA LYS A 126 -4.15 -4.24 -16.01
C LYS A 126 -4.35 -5.19 -14.83
N PHE A 127 -4.09 -6.48 -15.06
CA PHE A 127 -3.99 -7.44 -13.96
C PHE A 127 -2.61 -7.38 -13.32
N LEU A 128 -2.55 -7.59 -11.99
CA LEU A 128 -1.29 -7.61 -11.25
C LEU A 128 -0.30 -8.66 -11.79
N ASP A 129 -0.80 -9.80 -12.30
CA ASP A 129 0.04 -10.87 -12.86
C ASP A 129 0.56 -10.57 -14.28
N GLU A 130 0.17 -9.44 -14.88
CA GLU A 130 0.59 -9.00 -16.21
C GLU A 130 1.59 -7.84 -16.17
N ILE A 131 1.89 -7.33 -14.98
CA ILE A 131 2.83 -6.23 -14.78
C ILE A 131 4.08 -6.72 -14.08
N GLU A 132 5.21 -6.11 -14.41
CA GLU A 132 6.44 -6.24 -13.63
C GLU A 132 6.46 -5.09 -12.63
N ILE A 133 6.39 -5.40 -11.34
CA ILE A 133 6.55 -4.42 -10.27
C ILE A 133 8.05 -4.27 -10.02
N PRO A 134 8.64 -3.08 -10.24
CA PRO A 134 10.06 -2.87 -9.97
C PRO A 134 10.35 -3.06 -8.49
N LYS A 135 11.58 -3.47 -8.16
CA LYS A 135 11.99 -3.57 -6.76
C LYS A 135 12.09 -2.17 -6.14
N SER A 136 11.44 -1.99 -5.00
CA SER A 136 11.62 -0.81 -4.15
C SER A 136 13.04 -0.78 -3.58
N ASP A 137 13.44 0.36 -3.02
CA ASP A 137 14.72 0.49 -2.32
C ASP A 137 14.79 -0.45 -1.10
N VAL A 138 13.72 -0.53 -0.30
CA VAL A 138 13.63 -1.42 0.88
C VAL A 138 13.65 -2.90 0.50
N GLU A 139 13.09 -3.28 -0.65
CA GLU A 139 13.16 -4.66 -1.15
C GLU A 139 14.60 -5.01 -1.56
N LYS A 140 15.31 -4.10 -2.22
CA LYS A 140 16.73 -4.30 -2.57
C LYS A 140 17.60 -4.41 -1.34
N GLU A 141 17.39 -3.53 -0.36
CA GLU A 141 18.14 -3.56 0.91
C GLU A 141 17.93 -4.88 1.65
N TRP A 142 16.69 -5.35 1.73
CA TRP A 142 16.37 -6.65 2.34
C TRP A 142 17.12 -7.79 1.63
N GLU A 143 17.07 -7.87 0.30
CA GLU A 143 17.77 -8.90 -0.48
C GLU A 143 19.30 -8.88 -0.32
N GLU A 144 19.88 -7.69 -0.13
CA GLU A 144 21.32 -7.54 0.10
C GLU A 144 21.74 -7.90 1.53
N SER A 145 20.79 -7.89 2.47
CA SER A 145 20.99 -8.18 3.90
C SER A 145 20.63 -9.61 4.32
N ALA A 146 19.90 -10.36 3.48
CA ALA A 146 19.45 -11.74 3.69
C ALA A 146 20.51 -12.80 3.33
#